data_AF-A0A6P1Q4W5-F1
#
_entry.id   AF-A0A6P1Q4W5-F1
#
_cell.length_a   1.000
_cell.length_b   1.000
_cell.length_c   1.000
_cell.angle_alpha   90.00
_cell.angle_beta   90.00
_cell.angle_gamma   90.00
#
_symmetry.space_group_name_H-M   'P 1'
#
loop_
_entity.id
_entity.type
_entity.pdbx_description
1 polymer ?
#
loop_
_entity_poly.entity_id
_entity_poly.type
_entity_poly.pdbx_seq_one_letter_code
_entity_poly.pdbx_strand_id
1 'polypeptide(L)'
;MFSEQSKQQLGQTGRSQFLAQRARLQASLKASRVNDTATRFNSLNETRKKVIFILANEAASRVAGLPQLTRRHLNLTYDDLSNAEKTCVMMGIKRLSEVAASIPWEFEDYVAPCAELQAARDKPPEPETAPN
;
A
#
# COMPACT_ATOMS: atom_id res chain seq x y z
N MET A 1 -35.43 35.75 -37.92
CA MET A 1 -35.16 35.51 -36.49
C MET A 1 -34.22 34.31 -36.31
N PHE A 2 -32.95 34.41 -36.73
CA PHE A 2 -31.96 33.33 -36.59
C PHE A 2 -30.60 33.92 -36.22
N SER A 3 -30.36 34.31 -34.96
CA SER A 3 -29.02 34.80 -34.57
C SER A 3 -28.70 34.80 -33.07
N GLU A 4 -29.48 34.12 -32.22
CA GLU A 4 -29.12 34.00 -30.79
C GLU A 4 -28.84 32.57 -30.32
N GLN A 5 -29.33 31.53 -31.03
CA GLN A 5 -29.04 30.13 -30.66
C GLN A 5 -27.60 29.68 -30.98
N SER A 6 -26.93 30.33 -31.93
CA SER A 6 -25.58 29.92 -32.37
C SER A 6 -24.46 30.34 -31.41
N LYS A 7 -24.71 31.29 -30.50
CA LYS A 7 -23.71 31.75 -29.53
C LYS A 7 -23.59 30.87 -28.28
N GLN A 8 -24.62 30.08 -27.96
CA GLN A 8 -24.58 29.16 -26.82
C GLN A 8 -23.90 27.81 -27.14
N GLN A 9 -23.87 27.39 -28.41
CA GLN A 9 -23.21 26.14 -28.81
C GLN A 9 -21.68 26.25 -28.90
N LEU A 10 -21.11 27.42 -29.17
CA LEU A 10 -19.67 27.56 -29.39
C LEU A 10 -18.83 27.64 -28.10
N GLY A 11 -19.43 28.05 -26.98
CA GLY A 11 -18.75 28.15 -25.67
C GLY A 11 -18.63 26.81 -24.92
N GLN A 12 -19.40 25.79 -25.32
CA GLN A 12 -19.39 24.47 -24.66
C GLN A 12 -18.36 23.50 -25.25
N THR A 13 -17.81 23.76 -26.43
CA THR A 13 -16.96 22.80 -27.17
C THR A 13 -15.57 22.66 -26.56
N GLY A 14 -14.85 23.74 -26.27
CA GLY A 14 -13.49 23.67 -25.73
C GLY A 14 -13.42 23.06 -24.32
N ARG A 15 -14.33 23.47 -23.42
CA ARG A 15 -14.40 22.93 -22.06
C ARG A 15 -14.82 21.46 -22.04
N SER A 16 -15.82 21.07 -22.85
CA SER A 16 -16.24 19.66 -22.92
C SER A 16 -15.17 18.77 -23.54
N GLN A 17 -14.47 19.23 -24.58
CA GLN A 17 -13.35 18.51 -25.19
C GLN A 17 -12.19 18.34 -24.21
N PHE A 18 -11.82 19.39 -23.46
CA PHE A 18 -10.79 19.29 -22.41
C PHE A 18 -11.19 18.29 -21.32
N LEU A 19 -12.44 18.33 -20.85
CA LEU A 19 -12.92 17.38 -19.84
C LEU A 19 -12.92 15.94 -20.36
N ALA A 20 -13.32 15.71 -21.61
CA ALA A 20 -13.27 14.40 -22.25
C ALA A 20 -11.83 13.88 -22.41
N GLN A 21 -10.90 14.75 -22.85
CA GLN A 21 -9.48 14.40 -22.94
C GLN A 21 -8.88 14.09 -21.57
N ARG A 22 -9.17 14.90 -20.55
CA ARG A 22 -8.73 14.65 -19.17
C ARG A 22 -9.29 13.34 -18.64
N ALA A 23 -10.57 13.05 -18.87
CA ALA A 23 -11.19 11.79 -18.46
C ALA A 23 -10.51 10.59 -19.14
N ARG A 24 -10.21 10.70 -20.44
CA ARG A 24 -9.50 9.67 -21.22
C ARG A 24 -8.07 9.44 -20.70
N LEU A 25 -7.33 10.51 -20.41
CA LEU A 25 -5.99 10.41 -19.82
C LEU A 25 -6.03 9.80 -18.42
N GLN A 26 -6.97 10.21 -17.57
CA GLN A 26 -7.16 9.61 -16.26
C GLN A 26 -7.52 8.13 -16.35
N ALA A 27 -8.37 7.74 -17.29
CA ALA A 27 -8.70 6.33 -17.53
C ALA A 27 -7.47 5.53 -17.99
N SER A 28 -6.68 6.07 -18.91
CA SER A 28 -5.43 5.45 -19.40
C SER A 28 -4.40 5.27 -18.27
N LEU A 29 -4.19 6.30 -17.45
CA LEU A 29 -3.29 6.22 -16.29
C LEU A 29 -3.78 5.21 -15.25
N LYS A 30 -5.09 5.17 -14.99
CA LYS A 30 -5.68 4.16 -14.09
C LYS A 30 -5.45 2.75 -14.64
N ALA A 31 -5.69 2.52 -15.94
CA ALA A 31 -5.47 1.22 -16.57
C ALA A 31 -4.00 0.79 -16.49
N SER A 32 -3.06 1.69 -16.78
CA SER A 32 -1.62 1.44 -16.66
C SER A 32 -1.21 1.08 -15.23
N ARG A 33 -1.69 1.82 -14.22
CA ARG A 33 -1.44 1.53 -12.81
C ARG A 33 -2.01 0.19 -12.35
N VAL A 34 -3.23 -0.14 -12.80
CA VAL A 34 -3.85 -1.44 -12.49
C VAL A 34 -3.04 -2.57 -13.12
N ASN A 35 -2.55 -2.39 -14.35
CA ASN A 35 -1.69 -3.38 -15.01
C ASN A 35 -0.35 -3.60 -14.28
N ASP A 36 0.30 -2.53 -13.83
CA ASP A 36 1.53 -2.62 -13.02
C ASP A 36 1.26 -3.31 -11.67
N THR A 37 0.15 -2.97 -11.00
CA THR A 37 -0.23 -3.60 -9.74
C THR A 37 -0.56 -5.09 -9.91
N ALA A 38 -1.27 -5.45 -10.98
CA ALA A 38 -1.58 -6.84 -11.31
C ALA A 38 -0.30 -7.65 -11.57
N THR A 39 0.62 -7.11 -12.36
CA THR A 39 1.92 -7.74 -12.65
C THR A 39 2.74 -7.96 -11.38
N ARG A 40 2.79 -6.94 -10.51
CA ARG A 40 3.48 -7.03 -9.22
C ARG A 40 2.81 -8.02 -8.27
N PHE A 41 1.48 -8.07 -8.22
CA PHE A 41 0.76 -9.04 -7.40
C PHE A 41 1.02 -10.48 -7.89
N ASN A 42 1.05 -10.69 -9.20
CA ASN A 42 1.29 -12.00 -9.81
C ASN A 42 2.70 -12.54 -9.51
N SER A 43 3.70 -11.66 -9.34
CA SER A 43 5.07 -12.06 -8.99
C SER A 43 5.29 -12.33 -7.50
N LEU A 44 4.30 -12.09 -6.65
CA LEU A 44 4.41 -12.37 -5.22
C LEU A 44 4.36 -13.87 -4.94
N ASN A 45 5.22 -14.31 -4.02
CA ASN A 45 5.14 -15.66 -3.46
C ASN A 45 3.92 -15.81 -2.53
N GLU A 46 3.58 -17.06 -2.20
CA GLU A 46 2.39 -17.40 -1.40
C GLU A 46 2.38 -16.67 -0.04
N THR A 47 3.54 -16.57 0.64
CA THR A 47 3.66 -15.90 1.94
C THR A 47 3.31 -14.41 1.84
N ARG A 48 3.84 -13.71 0.83
CA ARG A 48 3.54 -12.29 0.62
C ARG A 48 2.08 -12.08 0.24
N LYS A 49 1.50 -12.95 -0.59
CA LYS A 49 0.07 -12.93 -0.91
C LYS A 49 -0.81 -13.14 0.33
N LYS A 50 -0.43 -14.05 1.24
CA LYS A 50 -1.15 -14.27 2.51
C LYS A 50 -1.22 -13.01 3.37
N VAL A 51 -0.11 -12.26 3.49
CA VAL A 51 -0.11 -10.99 4.24
C VAL A 51 -1.13 -10.01 3.64
N ILE A 52 -1.14 -9.87 2.31
CA ILE A 52 -2.13 -9.03 1.62
C ILE A 52 -3.56 -9.51 1.91
N PHE A 53 -3.81 -10.82 1.88
CA PHE A 53 -5.14 -11.38 2.11
C PHE A 53 -5.63 -11.17 3.54
N ILE A 54 -4.74 -11.28 4.54
CA ILE A 54 -5.09 -11.01 5.94
C ILE A 54 -5.53 -9.55 6.08
N LEU A 55 -4.71 -8.62 5.59
CA LEU A 55 -5.01 -7.18 5.63
C LEU A 55 -6.27 -6.84 4.81
N ALA A 56 -6.45 -7.48 3.66
CA ALA A 56 -7.63 -7.32 2.82
C ALA A 56 -8.90 -7.77 3.54
N ASN A 57 -8.88 -8.95 4.17
CA ASN A 57 -10.04 -9.50 4.87
C ASN A 57 -10.39 -8.66 6.10
N GLU A 58 -9.39 -8.19 6.85
CA GLU A 58 -9.60 -7.27 7.96
C GLU A 58 -10.26 -5.98 7.47
N ALA A 59 -9.76 -5.38 6.39
CA ALA A 59 -10.34 -4.16 5.82
C ALA A 59 -11.74 -4.39 5.24
N ALA A 60 -11.95 -5.51 4.55
CA ALA A 60 -13.21 -5.88 3.93
C ALA A 60 -14.29 -6.22 4.97
N SER A 61 -13.92 -6.67 6.17
CA SER A 61 -14.88 -6.94 7.26
C SER A 61 -15.73 -5.72 7.65
N ARG A 62 -15.25 -4.51 7.34
CA ARG A 62 -15.92 -3.23 7.62
C ARG A 62 -16.84 -2.77 6.49
N VAL A 63 -16.86 -3.48 5.35
CA VAL A 63 -17.61 -3.09 4.15
C VAL A 63 -18.57 -4.22 3.77
N ALA A 64 -19.87 -3.93 3.83
CA ALA A 64 -20.90 -4.91 3.48
C ALA A 64 -20.80 -5.34 2.01
N GLY A 65 -20.97 -6.65 1.76
CA GLY A 65 -21.02 -7.22 0.41
C GLY A 65 -19.67 -7.58 -0.21
N LEU A 66 -18.55 -7.41 0.49
CA LEU A 66 -17.25 -7.83 0.01
C LEU A 66 -16.94 -9.31 0.35
N PRO A 67 -16.34 -10.07 -0.58
CA PRO A 67 -15.98 -11.46 -0.35
C PRO A 67 -14.74 -11.57 0.53
N GLN A 68 -14.59 -12.70 1.23
CA GLN A 68 -13.35 -13.03 1.91
C GLN A 68 -12.38 -13.77 0.99
N LEU A 69 -11.12 -13.35 1.02
CA LEU A 69 -10.05 -14.00 0.30
C LEU A 69 -9.56 -15.23 1.10
N THR A 70 -9.66 -16.41 0.50
CA THR A 70 -9.28 -17.67 1.12
C THR A 70 -7.98 -18.23 0.54
N ARG A 71 -7.48 -19.33 1.11
CA ARG A 71 -6.30 -20.05 0.60
C ARG A 71 -6.43 -20.45 -0.87
N ARG A 72 -7.66 -20.72 -1.35
CA ARG A 72 -7.91 -21.11 -2.75
C ARG A 72 -7.49 -20.02 -3.74
N HIS A 73 -7.58 -18.75 -3.35
CA HIS A 73 -7.24 -17.63 -4.22
C HIS A 73 -5.73 -17.34 -4.30
N LEU A 74 -4.89 -17.98 -3.46
CA LEU A 74 -3.45 -17.71 -3.45
C LEU A 74 -2.74 -18.16 -4.74
N ASN A 75 -3.26 -19.21 -5.36
CA ASN A 75 -2.74 -19.78 -6.61
C ASN A 75 -3.29 -19.08 -7.85
N LEU A 76 -4.25 -18.17 -7.70
CA LEU A 76 -4.84 -17.43 -8.80
C LEU A 76 -3.95 -16.24 -9.19
N THR A 77 -4.01 -15.89 -10.47
CA THR A 77 -3.49 -14.59 -10.92
C THR A 77 -4.50 -13.49 -10.60
N TYR A 78 -4.05 -12.25 -10.63
CA TYR A 78 -4.91 -11.10 -10.41
C TYR A 78 -6.08 -11.09 -11.40
N ASP A 79 -5.87 -11.50 -12.66
CA ASP A 79 -6.90 -11.45 -13.69
C ASP A 79 -8.01 -12.49 -13.48
N ASP A 80 -7.67 -13.65 -12.91
CA ASP A 80 -8.59 -14.74 -12.59
C ASP A 80 -9.55 -14.40 -11.44
N LEU A 81 -9.25 -13.36 -10.66
CA LEU A 81 -10.11 -12.90 -9.57
C LEU A 81 -11.33 -12.15 -10.12
N SER A 82 -12.47 -12.35 -9.47
CA SER A 82 -13.67 -11.53 -9.70
C SER A 82 -13.41 -10.07 -9.35
N ASN A 83 -14.24 -9.15 -9.86
CA ASN A 83 -14.10 -7.72 -9.55
C ASN A 83 -14.17 -7.44 -8.05
N ALA A 84 -15.03 -8.15 -7.31
CA ALA A 84 -15.16 -7.96 -5.87
C ALA A 84 -13.90 -8.46 -5.12
N GLU A 85 -13.32 -9.58 -5.55
CA GLU A 85 -12.05 -10.08 -5.00
C GLU A 85 -10.88 -9.17 -5.33
N LYS A 86 -10.81 -8.65 -6.56
CA LYS A 86 -9.83 -7.62 -6.97
C LYS A 86 -9.93 -6.39 -6.07
N THR A 87 -11.15 -5.92 -5.76
CA THR A 87 -11.35 -4.82 -4.80
C THR A 87 -10.81 -5.16 -3.42
N CYS A 88 -11.08 -6.36 -2.89
CA CYS A 88 -10.50 -6.80 -1.61
C CYS A 88 -8.98 -6.80 -1.64
N VAL A 89 -8.36 -7.36 -2.69
CA VAL A 89 -6.90 -7.37 -2.85
C VAL A 89 -6.34 -5.94 -2.83
N MET A 90 -6.96 -5.01 -3.56
CA MET A 90 -6.53 -3.62 -3.58
C MET A 90 -6.66 -2.94 -2.22
N MET A 91 -7.67 -3.27 -1.41
CA MET A 91 -7.78 -2.79 -0.03
C MET A 91 -6.65 -3.33 0.84
N GLY A 92 -6.28 -4.60 0.70
CA GLY A 92 -5.13 -5.19 1.40
C GLY A 92 -3.81 -4.52 1.02
N ILE A 93 -3.59 -4.27 -0.27
CA ILE A 93 -2.41 -3.54 -0.76
C ILE A 93 -2.36 -2.13 -0.18
N LYS A 94 -3.50 -1.41 -0.21
CA LYS A 94 -3.60 -0.07 0.39
C LYS A 94 -3.24 -0.10 1.87
N ARG A 95 -3.78 -1.06 2.62
CA ARG A 95 -3.51 -1.19 4.05
C ARG A 95 -2.05 -1.52 4.34
N LEU A 96 -1.43 -2.36 3.51
CA LEU A 96 0.00 -2.63 3.60
C LEU A 96 0.85 -1.38 3.37
N SER A 97 0.48 -0.53 2.41
CA SER A 97 1.16 0.75 2.18
C SER A 97 1.01 1.72 3.37
N GLU A 98 -0.16 1.77 3.99
CA GLU A 98 -0.39 2.56 5.21
C GLU A 98 0.48 2.07 6.37
N VAL A 99 0.55 0.76 6.58
CA VAL A 99 1.41 0.16 7.60
C VAL A 99 2.88 0.47 7.33
N ALA A 100 3.34 0.28 6.09
CA ALA A 100 4.73 0.59 5.71
C ALA A 100 5.07 2.07 5.89
N ALA A 101 4.11 2.99 5.65
CA ALA A 101 4.31 4.43 5.87
C ALA A 101 4.33 4.82 7.35
N SER A 102 3.71 4.01 8.23
CA SER A 102 3.70 4.25 9.68
C SER A 102 4.95 3.72 10.40
N ILE A 103 5.72 2.85 9.74
CA ILE A 103 6.96 2.33 10.29
C ILE A 103 8.05 3.38 10.04
N PRO A 104 8.71 3.90 11.09
CA PRO A 104 9.82 4.81 10.91
C PRO A 104 10.94 4.10 10.14
N TRP A 105 11.46 4.76 9.10
CA TRP A 105 12.57 4.26 8.29
C TRP A 105 13.91 4.35 9.01
N GLU A 106 13.97 5.24 10.00
CA GLU A 106 15.06 5.33 10.95
C GLU A 106 14.64 4.54 12.18
N PHE A 107 15.28 3.39 12.37
CA PHE A 107 15.33 2.82 13.71
C PHE A 107 16.13 3.82 14.53
N GLU A 108 15.63 4.25 15.69
CA GLU A 108 16.49 4.87 16.70
C GLU A 108 17.70 3.95 16.82
N ASP A 109 18.87 4.45 16.42
CA ASP A 109 20.13 3.72 16.51
C ASP A 109 20.11 3.02 17.85
N TYR A 110 20.06 1.69 17.82
CA TYR A 110 20.03 0.88 19.02
C TYR A 110 21.36 1.13 19.71
N VAL A 111 21.31 2.14 20.58
CA VAL A 111 22.32 2.73 21.43
C VAL A 111 23.64 2.00 21.28
N ALA A 112 24.55 2.56 20.47
CA ALA A 112 25.97 2.26 20.59
C ALA A 112 26.26 2.26 22.10
N PRO A 113 26.75 1.14 22.69
CA PRO A 113 26.80 1.00 24.14
C PRO A 113 27.38 2.28 24.74
N CYS A 114 26.60 3.00 25.55
CA CYS A 114 27.09 4.21 26.20
C CYS A 114 28.43 3.84 26.82
N ALA A 115 29.50 4.55 26.48
CA ALA A 115 30.86 4.19 26.90
C ALA A 115 30.96 4.00 28.43
N GLU A 116 30.05 4.63 29.19
CA GLU A 116 29.85 4.45 30.62
C GLU A 116 29.44 3.03 31.04
N LEU A 117 28.54 2.36 30.30
CA LEU A 117 28.11 0.98 30.56
C LEU A 117 29.21 -0.04 30.23
N GLN A 118 30.03 0.23 29.21
CA GLN A 118 31.18 -0.59 28.85
C GLN A 118 32.33 -0.39 29.85
N ALA A 119 32.58 0.86 30.30
CA ALA A 119 33.57 1.17 31.32
C ALA A 119 33.25 0.56 32.69
N ALA A 120 31.96 0.47 33.06
CA ALA A 120 31.54 -0.22 34.28
C ALA A 120 31.78 -1.74 34.22
N ARG A 121 31.67 -2.34 33.04
CA ARG A 121 31.91 -3.77 32.81
C ARG A 121 33.40 -4.11 32.77
N ASP A 122 34.23 -3.22 32.24
CA ASP A 122 35.67 -3.41 32.11
C ASP A 122 36.45 -3.01 33.39
N LYS A 123 35.76 -2.63 34.48
CA LYS A 123 36.41 -2.36 35.78
C LYS A 123 36.99 -3.67 36.33
N PRO A 124 38.31 -3.74 36.59
CA PRO A 124 38.92 -4.91 37.24
C PRO A 124 38.34 -5.10 38.65
N PRO A 125 38.17 -6.35 39.14
CA PRO A 125 37.80 -6.59 40.52
C PRO A 125 38.84 -5.99 41.47
N GLU A 126 38.37 -5.31 42.53
CA GLU A 126 39.25 -4.75 43.55
C GLU A 126 40.00 -5.88 44.27
N PRO A 127 41.30 -5.69 44.59
CA PRO A 127 42.10 -6.73 45.21
C PRO A 127 41.53 -7.05 46.59
N GLU A 128 41.21 -8.32 46.81
CA GLU A 128 40.74 -8.82 48.10
C GLU A 128 41.81 -8.55 49.17
N THR A 129 41.49 -7.67 50.11
CA THR A 129 42.29 -7.51 51.32
C THR A 129 42.19 -8.80 52.14
N ALA A 130 43.29 -9.53 52.26
CA ALA A 130 43.36 -10.73 53.08
C ALA A 130 43.03 -10.39 54.55
N PRO A 131 42.17 -11.18 55.23
CA PRO A 131 41.84 -10.94 56.63
C PRO A 131 43.02 -11.36 57.53
N ASN A 132 43.42 -10.47 58.43
CA ASN A 132 44.16 -10.82 59.64
C ASN A 132 43.20 -10.99 60.80
#